data_AF-A0A1G3CME7-F1
#
_entry.id   AF-A0A1G3CME7-F1
#
_cell.length_a   1.000
_cell.length_b   1.000
_cell.length_c   1.000
_cell.angle_alpha   90.00
_cell.angle_beta   90.00
_cell.angle_gamma   90.00
#
_symmetry.space_group_name_H-M   'P 1'
#
loop_
_entity.id
_entity.type
_entity.pdbx_description
1 polymer ?
#
loop_
_entity_poly.entity_id
_entity_poly.type
_entity_poly.pdbx_seq_one_letter_code
_entity_poly.pdbx_strand_id
1 'polypeptide(L)'
;MSKFVSIIIVPFLIPREKPRYLAILFLVIILLYLPYCSAVKGLFSTLFQFGTQYRYNDSIHFLIFYVSLGSPFISKIITSAIFGAVLLYLYKKYLDAAYFNTGLLWEDTILRFAFLAVGTLLILAPTVHPWYLTWIIPFLCFYHNRAWLVLTGTVVFYYFMNYPLFSKLIEYNNEWVWQEVHWLKLPEYLPFYFLLLYGFLRKHLLTDERNHPALQN
;
A
#
# COMPACT_ATOMS: atom_id res chain seq x y z
N MET A 1 0.96 8.27 -8.81
CA MET A 1 1.74 7.54 -7.77
C MET A 1 2.05 6.07 -8.13
N SER A 2 1.25 5.38 -8.97
CA SER A 2 1.47 3.96 -9.33
C SER A 2 2.90 3.62 -9.77
N LYS A 3 3.57 4.54 -10.47
CA LYS A 3 4.94 4.35 -10.99
C LYS A 3 6.00 4.11 -9.91
N PHE A 4 5.74 4.53 -8.67
CA PHE A 4 6.69 4.42 -7.55
C PHE A 4 6.45 3.20 -6.66
N VAL A 5 5.37 2.44 -6.88
CA VAL A 5 5.06 1.24 -6.08
C VAL A 5 6.18 0.20 -6.19
N SER A 6 6.80 0.08 -7.37
CA SER A 6 7.93 -0.83 -7.60
C SER A 6 9.11 -0.55 -6.69
N ILE A 7 9.37 0.71 -6.31
CA ILE A 7 10.49 1.09 -5.43
C ILE A 7 10.38 0.42 -4.05
N ILE A 8 9.16 0.18 -3.57
CA ILE A 8 8.91 -0.46 -2.28
C ILE A 8 9.30 -1.95 -2.32
N ILE A 9 9.23 -2.58 -3.49
CA ILE A 9 9.51 -4.01 -3.67
C ILE A 9 11.02 -4.24 -3.89
N VAL A 10 11.73 -3.27 -4.47
CA VAL A 10 13.16 -3.35 -4.82
C VAL A 10 14.04 -3.86 -3.67
N PRO A 11 13.94 -3.38 -2.41
CA PRO A 11 14.75 -3.89 -1.30
C PRO A 11 14.63 -5.40 -1.05
N PHE A 12 13.49 -6.01 -1.38
CA PHE A 12 13.28 -7.45 -1.23
C PHE A 12 13.86 -8.24 -2.40
N LEU A 13 13.95 -7.65 -3.60
CA LEU A 13 14.45 -8.32 -4.80
C LEU A 13 15.98 -8.33 -4.92
N ILE A 14 16.67 -7.40 -4.25
CA ILE A 14 18.13 -7.27 -4.39
C ILE A 14 18.84 -8.40 -3.62
N PRO A 15 19.66 -9.23 -4.30
CA PRO A 15 20.45 -10.24 -3.64
C PRO A 15 21.51 -9.61 -2.73
N ARG A 16 21.55 -10.04 -1.47
CA ARG A 16 22.48 -9.55 -0.44
C ARG A 16 23.95 -9.55 -0.85
N GLU A 17 24.36 -10.53 -1.65
CA GLU A 17 25.77 -10.74 -1.98
C GLU A 17 26.29 -9.88 -3.14
N LYS A 18 25.42 -9.09 -3.79
CA LYS A 18 25.79 -8.44 -5.04
C LYS A 18 25.40 -6.94 -5.07
N PRO A 19 25.95 -6.12 -4.16
CA PRO A 19 25.67 -4.67 -4.11
C PRO A 19 26.05 -3.92 -5.40
N ARG A 20 26.91 -4.52 -6.23
CA ARG A 20 27.22 -4.03 -7.57
C ARG A 20 25.97 -3.84 -8.46
N TYR A 21 24.92 -4.65 -8.32
CA TYR A 21 23.70 -4.46 -9.11
C TYR A 21 22.90 -3.24 -8.67
N LEU A 22 22.99 -2.83 -7.41
CA LEU A 22 22.42 -1.57 -6.96
C LEU A 22 23.13 -0.39 -7.62
N ALA A 23 24.47 -0.41 -7.65
CA ALA A 23 25.25 0.62 -8.32
C ALA A 23 24.91 0.69 -9.81
N ILE A 24 24.78 -0.46 -10.49
CA ILE A 24 24.36 -0.54 -11.89
C ILE A 24 22.94 0.00 -12.07
N LEU A 25 21.98 -0.39 -11.21
CA LEU A 25 20.60 0.09 -11.26
C LEU A 25 20.55 1.62 -11.13
N PHE A 26 21.23 2.20 -10.14
CA PHE A 26 21.29 3.64 -9.96
C PHE A 26 21.99 4.33 -11.14
N LEU A 27 23.08 3.77 -11.66
CA LEU A 27 23.77 4.29 -12.83
C LEU A 27 22.84 4.31 -14.05
N VAL A 28 22.11 3.21 -14.30
CA VAL A 28 21.14 3.12 -15.40
C VAL A 28 20.02 4.15 -15.23
N ILE A 29 19.46 4.30 -14.02
CA ILE A 29 18.45 5.32 -13.74
C ILE A 29 19.00 6.72 -14.03
N ILE A 30 20.21 7.04 -13.56
CA ILE A 30 20.85 8.34 -13.79
C ILE A 30 21.04 8.58 -15.29
N LEU A 31 21.59 7.60 -16.03
CA LEU A 31 21.83 7.72 -17.46
C LEU A 31 20.54 7.90 -18.25
N LEU A 32 19.47 7.21 -17.89
CA LEU A 32 18.15 7.35 -18.53
C LEU A 32 17.47 8.69 -18.21
N TYR A 33 17.72 9.25 -17.02
CA TYR A 33 17.18 10.56 -16.63
C TYR A 33 18.06 11.73 -17.09
N LEU A 34 19.32 11.50 -17.48
CA LEU A 34 20.27 12.54 -17.89
C LEU A 34 19.74 13.43 -19.03
N PRO A 35 19.10 12.90 -20.10
CA PRO A 35 18.51 13.74 -21.16
C PRO A 35 17.37 14.64 -20.67
N TYR A 36 16.77 14.30 -19.53
CA TYR A 36 15.63 14.99 -18.93
C TYR A 36 16.01 15.88 -17.75
N CYS A 37 17.31 16.11 -17.49
CA CYS A 37 17.80 16.92 -16.37
C CYS A 37 17.14 18.31 -16.30
N SER A 38 16.88 18.95 -17.44
CA SER A 38 16.18 20.24 -17.53
C SER A 38 14.71 20.18 -17.11
N ALA A 39 14.06 19.01 -17.24
CA ALA A 39 12.66 18.78 -16.92
C ALA A 39 12.45 18.17 -15.52
N VAL A 40 13.53 17.82 -14.79
CA VAL A 40 13.47 17.18 -13.47
C VAL A 40 12.55 17.93 -12.50
N LYS A 41 12.66 19.26 -12.43
CA LYS A 41 11.81 20.07 -11.55
C LYS A 41 10.31 19.90 -11.86
N GLY A 42 9.94 19.85 -13.14
CA GLY A 42 8.56 19.62 -13.57
C GLY A 42 8.09 18.18 -13.39
N LEU A 43 8.99 17.20 -13.54
CA LEU A 43 8.68 15.79 -13.28
C LEU A 43 8.30 15.56 -11.82
N PHE A 44 9.05 16.17 -10.89
CA PHE A 44 8.80 16.03 -9.46
C PHE A 44 7.75 17.01 -8.92
N SER A 45 7.48 18.15 -9.57
CA SER A 45 6.45 19.09 -9.09
C SER A 45 5.08 18.44 -8.99
N THR A 46 4.68 17.65 -9.99
CA THR A 46 3.43 16.89 -9.96
C THR A 46 3.41 15.88 -8.82
N LEU A 47 4.53 15.17 -8.57
CA LEU A 47 4.67 14.26 -7.45
C LEU A 47 4.42 14.98 -6.11
N PHE A 48 5.02 16.16 -5.92
CA PHE A 48 4.84 16.93 -4.70
C PHE A 48 3.42 17.49 -4.59
N GLN A 49 2.82 18.00 -5.67
CA GLN A 49 1.47 18.53 -5.66
C GLN A 49 0.43 17.45 -5.31
N PHE A 50 0.47 16.31 -6.01
CA PHE A 50 -0.38 15.15 -5.69
C PHE A 50 -0.03 14.54 -4.32
N GLY A 51 1.24 14.55 -3.93
CA GLY A 51 1.69 14.02 -2.64
C GLY A 51 1.23 14.86 -1.45
N THR A 52 1.18 16.18 -1.57
CA THR A 52 0.95 17.11 -0.45
C THR A 52 -0.50 17.57 -0.32
N GLN A 53 -1.19 17.85 -1.42
CA GLN A 53 -2.54 18.42 -1.38
C GLN A 53 -3.64 17.36 -1.56
N TYR A 54 -3.41 16.35 -2.39
CA TYR A 54 -4.46 15.40 -2.74
C TYR A 54 -4.75 14.38 -1.64
N ARG A 55 -6.03 14.11 -1.43
CA ARG A 55 -6.57 13.01 -0.63
C ARG A 55 -7.86 12.54 -1.29
N TYR A 56 -7.95 11.27 -1.62
CA TYR A 56 -9.11 10.73 -2.32
C TYR A 56 -9.19 9.21 -2.21
N ASN A 57 -10.37 8.67 -1.87
CA ASN A 57 -10.61 7.26 -1.65
C ASN A 57 -9.53 6.64 -0.74
N ASP A 58 -9.38 7.22 0.44
CA ASP A 58 -8.44 6.76 1.46
C ASP A 58 -9.12 5.81 2.46
N SER A 59 -8.36 4.83 2.96
CA SER A 59 -8.85 3.84 3.93
C SER A 59 -8.46 4.21 5.38
N ILE A 60 -7.40 3.65 5.97
CA ILE A 60 -6.94 4.00 7.33
C ILE A 60 -6.48 5.46 7.42
N HIS A 61 -5.94 6.02 6.33
CA HIS A 61 -5.53 7.41 6.32
C HIS A 61 -6.67 8.39 6.64
N PHE A 62 -7.92 8.00 6.34
CA PHE A 62 -9.11 8.77 6.75
C PHE A 62 -9.14 8.97 8.26
N LEU A 63 -8.94 7.90 9.03
CA LEU A 63 -8.90 7.97 10.50
C LEU A 63 -7.71 8.78 11.00
N ILE A 64 -6.53 8.58 10.39
CA ILE A 64 -5.32 9.35 10.73
C ILE A 64 -5.56 10.85 10.53
N PHE A 65 -6.28 11.22 9.48
CA PHE A 65 -6.63 12.61 9.20
C PHE A 65 -7.47 13.24 10.32
N TYR A 66 -8.50 12.55 10.82
CA TYR A 66 -9.31 13.07 11.93
C TYR A 66 -8.52 13.17 13.23
N VAL A 67 -7.67 12.18 13.53
CA VAL A 67 -6.77 12.22 14.69
C VAL A 67 -5.77 13.39 14.58
N SER A 68 -5.41 13.77 13.36
CA SER A 68 -4.53 14.90 13.06
C SER A 68 -5.24 16.27 13.05
N LEU A 69 -6.41 16.37 13.69
CA LEU A 69 -7.24 17.58 13.73
C LEU A 69 -7.59 18.13 12.33
N GLY A 70 -7.67 17.24 11.34
CA GLY A 70 -7.98 17.62 9.96
C GLY A 70 -6.85 18.31 9.20
N SER A 71 -5.60 18.27 9.69
CA SER A 71 -4.45 18.80 8.97
C SER A 71 -3.94 17.81 7.90
N PRO A 72 -3.98 18.16 6.59
CA PRO A 72 -3.47 17.29 5.52
C PRO A 72 -1.97 17.03 5.64
N PHE A 73 -1.21 18.03 6.11
CA PHE A 73 0.24 17.91 6.25
C PHE A 73 0.62 16.95 7.37
N ILE A 74 0.05 17.13 8.57
CA ILE A 74 0.35 16.31 9.75
C ILE A 74 -0.07 14.85 9.51
N SER A 75 -1.27 14.64 8.97
CA SER A 75 -1.79 13.29 8.71
C SER A 75 -0.91 12.50 7.74
N LYS A 76 -0.36 13.15 6.71
CA LYS A 76 0.57 12.54 5.75
C LYS A 76 1.93 12.24 6.37
N ILE A 77 2.44 13.11 7.26
CA ILE A 77 3.66 12.82 8.02
C ILE A 77 3.46 11.58 8.90
N ILE A 78 2.37 11.53 9.66
CA ILE A 78 2.05 10.38 10.53
C ILE A 78 1.93 9.11 9.70
N THR A 79 1.20 9.19 8.59
CA THR A 79 1.02 8.06 7.67
C THR A 79 2.34 7.57 7.08
N SER A 80 3.20 8.49 6.62
CA SER A 80 4.53 8.18 6.10
C SER A 80 5.43 7.56 7.16
N ALA A 81 5.38 8.07 8.40
CA ALA A 81 6.12 7.54 9.53
C ALA A 81 5.67 6.11 9.90
N ILE A 82 4.35 5.87 9.98
CA ILE A 82 3.79 4.53 10.23
C ILE A 82 4.20 3.58 9.10
N PHE A 83 4.02 4.00 7.85
CA PHE A 83 4.39 3.20 6.68
C PHE A 83 5.89 2.86 6.68
N GLY A 84 6.75 3.84 6.93
CA GLY A 84 8.20 3.64 7.04
C GLY A 84 8.57 2.67 8.17
N ALA A 85 7.95 2.81 9.35
CA ALA A 85 8.19 1.91 10.47
C ALA A 85 7.76 0.46 10.16
N VAL A 86 6.60 0.27 9.53
CA VAL A 86 6.12 -1.06 9.11
C VAL A 86 7.03 -1.64 8.03
N LEU A 87 7.45 -0.86 7.04
CA LEU A 87 8.41 -1.32 6.02
C LEU A 87 9.75 -1.73 6.64
N LEU A 88 10.28 -0.95 7.56
CA LEU A 88 11.52 -1.30 8.27
C LEU A 88 11.37 -2.58 9.08
N TYR A 89 10.23 -2.77 9.75
CA TYR A 89 9.91 -4.00 10.46
C TYR A 89 9.83 -5.21 9.51
N LEU A 90 9.10 -5.07 8.39
CA LEU A 90 8.97 -6.12 7.38
C LEU A 90 10.34 -6.45 6.76
N TYR A 91 11.16 -5.44 6.50
CA TYR A 91 12.50 -5.63 5.97
C TYR A 91 13.41 -6.36 6.96
N LYS A 92 13.41 -5.99 8.25
CA LYS A 92 14.15 -6.74 9.29
C LYS A 92 13.71 -8.21 9.36
N LYS A 93 12.40 -8.46 9.38
CA LYS A 93 11.86 -9.82 9.43
C LYS A 93 12.17 -10.61 8.16
N TYR A 94 12.17 -9.94 7.01
CA TYR A 94 12.64 -10.51 5.76
C TYR A 94 14.11 -10.90 5.87
N LEU A 95 14.97 -10.01 6.36
CA LEU A 95 16.40 -10.26 6.55
C LEU A 95 16.66 -11.45 7.48
N ASP A 96 15.90 -11.60 8.55
CA ASP A 96 16.02 -12.74 9.47
C ASP A 96 15.57 -14.03 8.79
N ALA A 97 14.38 -14.04 8.18
CA ALA A 97 13.86 -15.21 7.46
C ALA A 97 14.77 -15.64 6.31
N ALA A 98 15.32 -14.67 5.58
CA ALA A 98 16.29 -14.82 4.52
C ALA A 98 17.61 -15.46 5.01
N TYR A 99 18.03 -15.14 6.23
CA TYR A 99 19.27 -15.69 6.79
C TYR A 99 19.12 -17.18 7.12
N PHE A 100 17.96 -17.60 7.63
CA PHE A 100 17.70 -18.99 8.01
C PHE A 100 17.25 -19.89 6.84
N ASN A 101 16.53 -19.34 5.86
CA ASN A 101 16.01 -20.10 4.72
C ASN A 101 17.00 -20.10 3.54
N THR A 102 17.99 -20.98 3.59
CA THR A 102 18.88 -21.25 2.45
C THR A 102 18.28 -22.35 1.54
N GLY A 103 17.35 -21.99 0.65
CA GLY A 103 16.78 -22.93 -0.33
C GLY A 103 15.57 -22.42 -1.13
N LEU A 104 14.83 -23.36 -1.75
CA LEU A 104 13.62 -23.18 -2.59
C LEU A 104 12.53 -22.25 -1.98
N LEU A 105 12.54 -22.03 -0.67
CA LEU A 105 11.59 -21.16 0.05
C LEU A 105 11.92 -19.66 -0.05
N TRP A 106 13.03 -19.30 -0.70
CA TRP A 106 13.47 -17.91 -0.86
C TRP A 106 12.50 -17.08 -1.70
N GLU A 107 12.03 -17.62 -2.83
CA GLU A 107 11.12 -16.92 -3.75
C GLU A 107 9.77 -16.64 -3.07
N ASP A 108 9.21 -17.64 -2.39
CA ASP A 108 8.00 -17.49 -1.58
C ASP A 108 8.18 -16.43 -0.49
N THR A 109 9.35 -16.41 0.16
CA THR A 109 9.66 -15.42 1.20
C THR A 109 9.65 -14.00 0.61
N ILE A 110 10.31 -13.76 -0.52
CA ILE A 110 10.29 -12.46 -1.20
C ILE A 110 8.86 -12.06 -1.57
N LEU A 111 8.12 -12.94 -2.24
CA LEU A 111 6.75 -12.68 -2.68
C LEU A 111 5.85 -12.32 -1.51
N ARG A 112 6.01 -13.00 -0.37
CA ARG A 112 5.23 -12.75 0.85
C ARG A 112 5.49 -11.36 1.41
N PHE A 113 6.75 -10.95 1.54
CA PHE A 113 7.08 -9.63 2.08
C PHE A 113 6.75 -8.50 1.10
N ALA A 114 6.91 -8.72 -0.20
CA ALA A 114 6.46 -7.81 -1.24
C ALA A 114 4.93 -7.61 -1.20
N PHE A 115 4.16 -8.69 -1.09
CA PHE A 115 2.71 -8.64 -0.92
C PHE A 115 2.30 -7.82 0.31
N LEU A 116 2.94 -8.06 1.47
CA LEU A 116 2.66 -7.31 2.69
C LEU A 116 3.04 -5.82 2.57
N ALA A 117 4.16 -5.50 1.91
CA ALA A 117 4.59 -4.13 1.72
C ALA A 117 3.64 -3.35 0.80
N VAL A 118 3.24 -3.94 -0.33
CA VAL A 118 2.24 -3.36 -1.24
C VAL A 118 0.89 -3.23 -0.56
N GLY A 119 0.45 -4.25 0.18
CA GLY A 119 -0.79 -4.19 0.94
C GLY A 119 -0.80 -3.09 1.99
N THR A 120 0.32 -2.92 2.71
CA THR A 120 0.48 -1.84 3.69
C THR A 120 0.41 -0.46 3.01
N LEU A 121 1.05 -0.30 1.85
CA LEU A 121 0.96 0.93 1.07
C LEU A 121 -0.50 1.24 0.70
N LEU A 122 -1.23 0.27 0.16
CA LEU A 122 -2.62 0.47 -0.29
C LEU A 122 -3.55 0.83 0.86
N ILE A 123 -3.34 0.25 2.04
CA ILE A 123 -4.13 0.54 3.24
C ILE A 123 -3.81 1.94 3.79
N LEU A 124 -2.53 2.32 3.83
CA LEU A 124 -2.11 3.59 4.42
C LEU A 124 -2.13 4.75 3.43
N ALA A 125 -2.24 4.51 2.12
CA ALA A 125 -2.14 5.56 1.12
C ALA A 125 -3.24 6.62 1.32
N PRO A 126 -2.89 7.92 1.28
CA PRO A 126 -3.86 9.01 1.32
C PRO A 126 -4.68 9.11 0.02
N THR A 127 -4.28 8.38 -1.01
CA THR A 127 -4.98 8.36 -2.29
C THR A 127 -4.92 6.98 -2.92
N VAL A 128 -6.07 6.32 -3.09
CA VAL A 128 -6.16 4.99 -3.70
C VAL A 128 -7.08 5.02 -4.92
N HIS A 129 -6.48 5.03 -6.10
CA HIS A 129 -7.23 4.84 -7.34
C HIS A 129 -7.37 3.35 -7.68
N PRO A 130 -8.38 2.95 -8.47
CA PRO A 130 -8.60 1.55 -8.81
C PRO A 130 -7.39 0.87 -9.46
N TRP A 131 -6.67 1.60 -10.31
CA TRP A 131 -5.44 1.11 -10.94
C TRP A 131 -4.25 0.97 -9.98
N TYR A 132 -4.36 1.35 -8.71
CA TYR A 132 -3.35 1.02 -7.70
C TYR A 132 -3.58 -0.39 -7.14
N LEU A 133 -4.82 -0.87 -7.09
CA LEU A 133 -5.13 -2.24 -6.67
C LEU A 133 -4.59 -3.28 -7.65
N THR A 134 -4.33 -2.93 -8.91
CA THR A 134 -3.72 -3.86 -9.87
C THR A 134 -2.35 -4.36 -9.42
N TRP A 135 -1.65 -3.62 -8.56
CA TRP A 135 -0.38 -4.06 -7.99
C TRP A 135 -0.52 -5.21 -7.00
N ILE A 136 -1.70 -5.41 -6.39
CA ILE A 136 -1.92 -6.54 -5.48
C ILE A 136 -2.33 -7.81 -6.23
N ILE A 137 -2.92 -7.68 -7.42
CA ILE A 137 -3.51 -8.79 -8.18
C ILE A 137 -2.51 -9.92 -8.48
N PRO A 138 -1.27 -9.67 -8.98
CA PRO A 138 -0.30 -10.73 -9.24
C PRO A 138 0.00 -11.58 -8.02
N PHE A 139 -0.01 -10.98 -6.82
CA PHE A 139 0.23 -11.70 -5.58
C PHE A 139 -0.95 -12.58 -5.18
N LEU A 140 -2.18 -12.25 -5.59
CA LEU A 140 -3.38 -13.04 -5.27
C LEU A 140 -3.41 -14.40 -5.98
N CYS A 141 -2.67 -14.55 -7.09
CA CYS A 141 -2.45 -15.83 -7.74
C CYS A 141 -1.65 -16.81 -6.85
N PHE A 142 -0.77 -16.29 -6.00
CA PHE A 142 0.04 -17.09 -5.07
C PHE A 142 -0.59 -17.15 -3.67
N TYR A 143 -1.17 -16.05 -3.22
CA TYR A 143 -1.78 -15.88 -1.91
C TYR A 143 -3.29 -15.69 -2.02
N HIS A 144 -4.03 -16.75 -1.74
CA HIS A 144 -5.50 -16.76 -1.77
C HIS A 144 -6.10 -15.96 -0.60
N ASN A 145 -6.01 -14.63 -0.67
CA ASN A 145 -6.59 -13.74 0.34
C ASN A 145 -7.92 -13.15 -0.14
N ARG A 146 -9.00 -13.67 0.45
CA ARG A 146 -10.39 -13.27 0.13
C ARG A 146 -10.66 -11.79 0.37
N ALA A 147 -10.03 -11.18 1.38
CA ALA A 147 -10.25 -9.77 1.68
C ALA A 147 -9.79 -8.91 0.50
N TRP A 148 -8.56 -9.12 0.02
CA TRP A 148 -8.02 -8.38 -1.11
C TRP A 148 -8.77 -8.63 -2.41
N LEU A 149 -9.24 -9.86 -2.66
CA LEU A 149 -10.12 -10.17 -3.80
C LEU A 149 -11.43 -9.36 -3.75
N VAL A 150 -12.06 -9.30 -2.58
CA VAL A 150 -13.28 -8.51 -2.39
C VAL A 150 -12.98 -7.02 -2.62
N LEU A 151 -11.87 -6.48 -2.08
CA LEU A 151 -11.50 -5.08 -2.31
C LEU A 151 -11.32 -4.77 -3.80
N THR A 152 -10.70 -5.67 -4.57
CA THR A 152 -10.55 -5.47 -6.02
C THR A 152 -11.89 -5.48 -6.77
N GLY A 153 -12.92 -6.13 -6.25
CA GLY A 153 -14.26 -6.12 -6.83
C GLY A 153 -15.10 -4.93 -6.36
N THR A 154 -15.04 -4.60 -5.07
CA THR A 154 -15.81 -3.49 -4.48
C THR A 154 -15.25 -2.12 -4.85
N VAL A 155 -14.05 -2.04 -5.43
CA VAL A 155 -13.50 -0.80 -6.00
C VAL A 155 -14.38 -0.16 -7.07
N VAL A 156 -15.39 -0.85 -7.61
CA VAL A 156 -16.40 -0.23 -8.47
C VAL A 156 -17.09 0.98 -7.81
N PHE A 157 -17.20 0.99 -6.48
CA PHE A 157 -17.78 2.09 -5.71
C PHE A 157 -16.99 3.40 -5.84
N TYR A 158 -15.68 3.34 -6.08
CA TYR A 158 -14.85 4.48 -6.47
C TYR A 158 -15.44 5.27 -7.65
N TYR A 159 -15.98 4.58 -8.67
CA TYR A 159 -16.51 5.25 -9.85
C TYR A 159 -17.84 5.95 -9.56
N PHE A 160 -18.66 5.39 -8.67
CA PHE A 160 -19.86 6.08 -8.18
C PHE A 160 -19.51 7.35 -7.41
N MET A 161 -18.38 7.39 -6.68
CA MET A 161 -17.89 8.60 -6.01
C MET A 161 -17.41 9.70 -6.98
N ASN A 162 -17.17 9.39 -8.25
CA ASN A 162 -16.78 10.38 -9.26
C ASN A 162 -17.98 10.89 -10.06
N TYR A 163 -19.17 10.32 -9.86
CA TYR A 163 -20.35 10.69 -10.62
C TYR A 163 -20.91 12.04 -10.12
N PRO A 164 -21.33 12.97 -11.01
CA PRO A 164 -21.77 14.32 -10.64
C PRO A 164 -22.94 14.38 -9.65
N LEU A 165 -23.69 13.28 -9.52
CA LEU A 165 -24.80 13.16 -8.57
C LEU A 165 -24.32 12.98 -7.12
N PHE A 166 -23.09 12.50 -6.94
CA PHE A 166 -22.50 12.17 -5.63
C PHE A 166 -21.27 13.01 -5.29
N SER A 167 -20.59 13.64 -6.24
CA SER A 167 -19.45 14.51 -5.95
C SER A 167 -19.68 15.94 -6.37
N LYS A 168 -19.12 16.86 -5.57
CA LYS A 168 -19.07 18.29 -5.91
C LYS A 168 -17.63 18.71 -6.10
N LEU A 169 -17.38 19.45 -7.18
CA LEU A 169 -16.11 20.14 -7.39
C LEU A 169 -16.10 21.35 -6.46
N ILE A 170 -15.13 21.42 -5.55
CA ILE A 170 -14.99 22.52 -4.61
C ILE A 170 -13.61 23.14 -4.81
N GLU A 171 -13.55 24.46 -4.73
CA GLU A 171 -12.29 25.18 -4.72
C GLU A 171 -11.66 25.10 -3.33
N TYR A 172 -10.48 24.50 -3.24
CA TYR A 172 -9.69 24.37 -2.01
C TYR A 172 -8.24 24.75 -2.31
N ASN A 173 -7.69 25.73 -1.59
CA ASN A 173 -6.33 26.26 -1.82
C ASN A 173 -6.05 26.68 -3.28
N ASN A 174 -6.98 27.40 -3.92
CA ASN A 174 -6.92 27.81 -5.34
C ASN A 174 -6.84 26.64 -6.34
N GLU A 175 -7.19 25.42 -5.92
CA GLU A 175 -7.30 24.24 -6.78
C GLU A 175 -8.71 23.66 -6.71
N TRP A 176 -9.18 23.14 -7.85
CA TRP A 176 -10.44 22.39 -7.89
C TRP A 176 -10.22 20.97 -7.39
N VAL A 177 -10.79 20.67 -6.22
CA VAL A 177 -10.70 19.37 -5.56
C VAL A 177 -12.07 18.72 -5.55
N TRP A 178 -12.12 17.44 -5.90
CA TRP A 178 -13.33 16.65 -5.78
C TRP A 178 -13.63 16.37 -4.31
N GLN A 179 -14.72 16.93 -3.80
CA GLN A 179 -15.23 16.54 -2.49
C GLN A 179 -15.99 15.22 -2.66
N GLU A 180 -15.35 14.14 -2.24
CA GLU A 180 -15.95 12.81 -2.19
C GLU A 180 -16.96 12.67 -1.05
N VAL A 181 -17.93 11.79 -1.26
CA VAL A 181 -18.93 11.44 -0.25
C VAL A 181 -18.44 10.23 0.54
N HIS A 182 -18.11 10.45 1.81
CA HIS A 182 -17.39 9.46 2.62
C HIS A 182 -18.17 8.16 2.88
N TRP A 183 -19.51 8.19 2.91
CA TRP A 183 -20.30 6.97 3.17
C TRP A 183 -20.24 5.97 2.01
N LEU A 184 -19.97 6.43 0.78
CA LEU A 184 -19.77 5.54 -0.37
C LEU A 184 -18.50 4.69 -0.25
N LYS A 185 -17.57 5.04 0.65
CA LYS A 185 -16.38 4.23 0.94
C LYS A 185 -16.69 3.01 1.79
N LEU A 186 -17.81 3.03 2.52
CA LEU A 186 -18.22 1.91 3.37
C LEU A 186 -18.43 0.62 2.57
N PRO A 187 -19.23 0.58 1.47
CA PRO A 187 -19.36 -0.64 0.68
C PRO A 187 -18.04 -1.08 0.01
N GLU A 188 -17.08 -0.17 -0.20
CA GLU A 188 -15.74 -0.50 -0.71
C GLU A 188 -14.88 -1.20 0.36
N TYR A 189 -14.69 -0.56 1.52
CA TYR A 189 -13.72 -0.99 2.53
C TYR A 189 -14.28 -1.85 3.66
N LEU A 190 -15.58 -1.74 3.99
CA LEU A 190 -16.18 -2.51 5.09
C LEU A 190 -16.10 -4.02 4.84
N PRO A 191 -16.46 -4.55 3.64
CA PRO A 191 -16.28 -5.96 3.35
C PRO A 191 -14.81 -6.41 3.42
N PHE A 192 -13.89 -5.54 2.99
CA PHE A 192 -12.46 -5.78 3.05
C PHE A 192 -11.96 -5.96 4.49
N TYR A 193 -12.23 -4.99 5.36
CA TYR A 193 -11.78 -5.05 6.76
C TYR A 193 -12.47 -6.15 7.55
N PHE A 194 -13.76 -6.39 7.30
CA PHE A 194 -14.49 -7.48 7.92
C PHE A 194 -13.82 -8.83 7.62
N LEU A 195 -13.51 -9.11 6.35
CA LEU A 195 -12.84 -10.35 5.96
C LEU A 195 -11.40 -10.45 6.45
N LEU A 196 -10.69 -9.33 6.52
CA LEU A 196 -9.32 -9.28 7.02
C LEU A 196 -9.27 -9.61 8.52
N LEU A 197 -10.16 -9.00 9.31
CA LEU A 197 -10.30 -9.27 10.74
C LEU A 197 -10.79 -10.71 10.99
N TYR A 198 -11.81 -11.16 10.25
CA TYR A 198 -12.31 -12.53 10.36
C TYR A 198 -11.22 -13.56 10.06
N GLY A 199 -10.43 -13.35 9.00
CA GLY A 199 -9.31 -14.22 8.65
C GLY A 199 -8.21 -14.23 9.71
N PHE A 200 -7.92 -13.07 10.30
CA PHE A 200 -6.96 -12.94 11.38
C PHE A 200 -7.42 -13.68 12.65
N LEU A 201 -8.64 -13.41 13.11
CA LEU A 201 -9.21 -14.03 14.31
C LEU A 201 -9.32 -15.54 14.16
N ARG A 202 -9.84 -16.03 13.03
CA ARG A 202 -9.95 -17.47 12.76
C ARG A 202 -8.58 -18.16 12.81
N LYS A 203 -7.54 -17.53 12.26
CA LYS A 203 -6.19 -18.10 12.29
C LYS A 203 -5.64 -18.18 13.72
N HIS A 204 -5.86 -17.15 14.53
CA HIS A 204 -5.42 -17.14 15.93
C HIS A 204 -6.16 -18.16 16.78
N LEU A 205 -7.49 -18.25 16.66
CA LEU A 205 -8.32 -19.24 17.38
C LEU A 205 -7.90 -20.68 17.04
N LEU A 206 -7.69 -20.99 15.75
CA LEU A 206 -7.25 -22.32 15.32
C LEU A 206 -5.81 -22.66 15.74
N THR A 207 -4.96 -21.66 15.94
CA THR A 207 -3.59 -21.86 16.43
C THR A 207 -3.60 -22.14 17.93
N ASP A 208 -4.52 -21.51 18.67
CA ASP A 208 -4.71 -21.71 20.10
C ASP A 208 -5.24 -23.13 20.40
N GLU A 209 -6.24 -23.59 19.65
CA GLU A 209 -6.75 -24.98 19.76
C GLU A 209 -5.68 -26.05 19.46
N ARG A 210 -4.73 -25.77 18.56
CA ARG A 210 -3.62 -26.70 18.28
C ARG A 210 -2.55 -26.72 19.36
N ASN A 211 -2.38 -25.61 20.09
CA ASN A 211 -1.38 -25.49 21.15
C ASN A 211 -1.90 -26.02 22.51
N HIS A 212 -3.23 -26.11 22.68
CA HIS A 212 -3.89 -26.67 23.86
C HIS A 212 -4.93 -27.74 23.48
N PRO A 213 -4.52 -29.01 23.22
CA PRO A 213 -5.45 -30.10 22.89
C PRO A 213 -6.32 -30.56 24.07
N ALA A 214 -6.15 -29.97 25.26
CA ALA A 214 -6.91 -30.34 26.45
C ALA A 214 -8.26 -29.61 26.44
N LEU A 215 -9.24 -30.16 25.70
CA LEU A 215 -10.70 -30.06 25.93
C LEU A 215 -11.49 -30.83 24.85
N GLN A 216 -10.92 -31.90 24.27
CA GLN A 216 -11.67 -32.89 23.51
C GLN A 216 -11.78 -34.17 24.33
N ASN A 217 -12.68 -34.15 25.32
CA ASN A 217 -13.29 -35.34 25.91
C ASN A 217 -14.79 -35.27 25.63
#